data_AF-A0A6L3X8R5-F1
#
_entry.id   AF-A0A6L3X8R5-F1
#
_cell.length_a   1.000
_cell.length_b   1.000
_cell.length_c   1.000
_cell.angle_alpha   90.00
_cell.angle_beta   90.00
_cell.angle_gamma   90.00
#
_symmetry.space_group_name_H-M   'P 1'
#
loop_
_entity.id
_entity.type
_entity.pdbx_description
1 polymer ?
#
loop_
_entity_poly.entity_id
_entity_poly.type
_entity_poly.pdbx_seq_one_letter_code
_entity_poly.pdbx_strand_id
1 'polypeptide(L)'
;AVVTTAASCGAVNAMHDSFTALGGMIPMWLMQIGEVVFGGVGSGLYGMLLFVLLAVFIAGLMIGRTPEYLGKKIDVREMKLTALAILVTPTLVLLGTALALVTDAGRNGIFYTGSHGFSAVADAHLA
;
A
#
# COMPACT_ATOMS: atom_id res chain seq x y z
N ALA A 1 11.74 11.38 -4.17
CA ALA A 1 11.10 10.30 -3.41
C ALA A 1 9.59 10.45 -3.37
N VAL A 2 9.03 11.40 -2.60
CA VAL A 2 7.57 11.51 -2.37
C VAL A 2 6.71 11.47 -3.64
N VAL A 3 7.07 12.20 -4.69
CA VAL A 3 6.28 12.22 -5.94
C VAL A 3 6.32 10.89 -6.68
N THR A 4 7.48 10.23 -6.73
CA THR A 4 7.64 8.96 -7.45
C THR A 4 6.98 7.79 -6.73
N THR A 5 6.95 7.82 -5.39
CA THR A 5 6.31 6.80 -4.55
C THR A 5 4.81 7.04 -4.39
N ALA A 6 4.37 8.29 -4.38
CA ALA A 6 2.94 8.62 -4.37
C ALA A 6 2.28 8.25 -5.71
N ALA A 7 2.96 8.50 -6.84
CA ALA A 7 2.42 8.24 -8.17
C ALA A 7 2.83 6.88 -8.79
N SER A 8 3.34 5.92 -7.99
CA SER A 8 3.75 4.59 -8.48
C SER A 8 4.68 4.64 -9.71
N CYS A 9 5.56 5.62 -9.79
CA CYS A 9 6.38 5.83 -11.00
C CYS A 9 7.61 4.93 -11.02
N GLY A 10 8.10 4.49 -9.85
CA GLY A 10 9.35 3.72 -9.70
C GLY A 10 10.64 4.48 -10.08
N ALA A 11 10.56 5.72 -10.56
CA ALA A 11 11.71 6.53 -10.98
C ALA A 11 12.49 7.07 -9.77
N VAL A 12 13.72 6.58 -9.56
CA VAL A 12 14.56 6.94 -8.41
C VAL A 12 15.57 8.03 -8.82
N ASN A 13 15.35 9.27 -8.34
CA ASN A 13 16.29 10.39 -8.56
C ASN A 13 17.29 10.56 -7.39
N ALA A 14 17.06 9.87 -6.27
CA ALA A 14 17.96 9.78 -5.13
C ALA A 14 17.69 8.46 -4.40
N MET A 15 18.74 7.72 -4.02
CA MET A 15 18.60 6.42 -3.36
C MET A 15 17.83 6.57 -2.04
N HIS A 16 16.65 5.95 -1.94
CA HIS A 16 15.79 6.01 -0.76
C HIS A 16 16.45 5.37 0.48
N ASP A 17 17.39 4.44 0.26
CA ASP A 17 18.17 3.79 1.30
C ASP A 17 19.12 4.75 2.04
N SER A 18 19.51 5.85 1.39
CA SER A 18 20.38 6.89 1.98
C SER A 18 19.61 7.99 2.72
N PHE A 19 18.28 7.88 2.84
CA PHE A 19 17.46 8.90 3.50
C PHE A 19 17.49 8.73 5.03
N THR A 20 17.25 9.84 5.74
CA THR A 20 17.12 9.80 7.21
C THR A 20 15.93 8.93 7.60
N ALA A 21 15.93 8.35 8.81
CA ALA A 21 14.88 7.44 9.26
C ALA A 21 13.44 7.98 9.05
N LEU A 22 13.20 9.27 9.32
CA LEU A 22 11.91 9.91 9.03
C LEU A 22 11.72 10.27 7.54
N GLY A 23 12.82 10.58 6.83
CA GLY A 23 12.81 10.89 5.40
C GLY A 23 12.51 9.69 4.51
N GLY A 24 12.92 8.47 4.90
CA GLY A 24 12.60 7.20 4.23
C GLY A 24 11.23 6.64 4.65
N MET A 25 10.76 6.95 5.86
CA MET A 25 9.45 6.52 6.35
C MET A 25 8.28 7.08 5.52
N ILE A 26 8.33 8.36 5.14
CA ILE A 26 7.24 9.01 4.38
C ILE A 26 7.03 8.35 3.00
N PRO A 27 8.08 8.12 2.18
CA PRO A 27 7.98 7.35 0.94
C PRO A 27 7.46 5.92 1.14
N MET A 28 7.99 5.21 2.15
CA MET A 28 7.59 3.82 2.44
C MET A 28 6.13 3.74 2.89
N TRP A 29 5.67 4.69 3.72
CA TRP A 29 4.29 4.81 4.14
C TRP A 29 3.36 5.07 2.96
N LEU A 30 3.74 5.95 2.03
CA LEU A 30 2.94 6.25 0.84
C LEU A 30 2.74 5.01 -0.06
N MET A 31 3.76 4.15 -0.19
CA MET A 31 3.62 2.87 -0.90
C MET A 31 2.70 1.90 -0.11
N GLN A 32 2.83 1.83 1.21
CA GLN A 32 2.03 0.93 2.06
C GLN A 32 0.53 1.25 2.08
N ILE A 33 0.14 2.51 1.88
CA ILE A 33 -1.28 2.90 1.77
C ILE A 33 -1.90 2.43 0.43
N GLY A 34 -1.11 1.84 -0.47
CA GLY A 34 -1.59 1.25 -1.72
C GLY A 34 -1.63 2.24 -2.88
N GLU A 35 -0.70 3.21 -2.90
CA GLU A 35 -0.48 4.12 -4.04
C GLU A 35 -1.74 4.94 -4.43
N VAL A 36 -2.56 5.28 -3.44
CA VAL A 36 -3.85 5.96 -3.68
C VAL A 36 -3.75 7.49 -3.78
N VAL A 37 -2.57 8.06 -3.45
CA VAL A 37 -2.34 9.51 -3.48
C VAL A 37 -1.75 9.90 -4.83
N PHE A 38 -2.60 10.31 -5.77
CA PHE A 38 -2.31 10.45 -7.22
C PHE A 38 -2.09 9.11 -7.93
N GLY A 39 -1.26 8.23 -7.38
CA GLY A 39 -1.05 6.85 -7.82
C GLY A 39 -0.54 6.68 -9.25
N GLY A 40 -0.36 5.44 -9.67
CA GLY A 40 0.02 5.11 -11.04
C GLY A 40 -1.10 5.43 -12.04
N VAL A 41 -0.74 5.57 -13.32
CA VAL A 41 -1.71 5.84 -14.40
C VAL A 41 -2.74 4.71 -14.44
N GLY A 42 -3.97 5.01 -14.02
CA GLY A 42 -5.06 4.04 -13.91
C GLY A 42 -5.08 3.27 -12.58
N SER A 43 -3.93 2.89 -12.03
CA SER A 43 -3.87 2.13 -10.77
C SER A 43 -4.28 2.94 -9.53
N GLY A 44 -3.85 4.20 -9.49
CA GLY A 44 -4.23 5.13 -8.44
C GLY A 44 -5.73 5.43 -8.42
N LEU A 45 -6.35 5.53 -9.59
CA LEU A 45 -7.77 5.83 -9.71
C LEU A 45 -8.64 4.66 -9.22
N TYR A 46 -8.34 3.42 -9.62
CA TYR A 46 -9.10 2.28 -9.10
C TYR A 46 -8.85 2.10 -7.59
N GLY A 47 -7.61 2.27 -7.12
CA GLY A 47 -7.27 2.13 -5.71
C GLY A 47 -8.04 3.13 -4.86
N MET A 48 -8.07 4.39 -5.28
CA MET A 48 -8.84 5.43 -4.62
C MET A 48 -10.35 5.12 -4.63
N LEU A 49 -10.91 4.63 -5.75
CA LEU A 49 -12.32 4.24 -5.81
C LEU A 49 -12.66 3.09 -4.85
N LEU A 50 -11.79 2.10 -4.68
CA LEU A 50 -11.99 1.03 -3.70
C LEU A 50 -12.05 1.58 -2.27
N PHE A 51 -11.18 2.52 -1.91
CA PHE A 51 -11.23 3.20 -0.61
C PHE A 51 -12.48 4.08 -0.45
N VAL A 52 -12.94 4.73 -1.53
CA VAL A 52 -14.19 5.51 -1.52
C VAL A 52 -15.40 4.60 -1.26
N LEU A 53 -15.47 3.43 -1.92
CA LEU A 53 -16.53 2.45 -1.67
C LEU A 53 -16.53 1.96 -0.22
N LEU A 54 -15.34 1.71 0.35
CA LEU A 54 -15.20 1.35 1.77
C LEU A 54 -15.65 2.49 2.69
N ALA A 55 -15.26 3.74 2.41
CA ALA A 55 -15.64 4.90 3.20
C ALA A 55 -17.16 5.14 3.18
N VAL A 56 -17.79 5.05 2.01
CA VAL A 56 -19.25 5.18 1.85
C VAL A 56 -19.98 4.04 2.56
N PHE A 57 -19.42 2.83 2.54
CA PHE A 57 -19.96 1.71 3.28
C PHE A 57 -19.98 1.95 4.79
N ILE A 58 -18.85 2.41 5.35
CA ILE A 58 -18.74 2.76 6.77
C ILE A 58 -19.68 3.92 7.11
N ALA A 59 -19.73 4.97 6.29
CA ALA A 59 -20.62 6.11 6.50
C ALA A 59 -22.11 5.71 6.47
N GLY A 60 -22.51 4.87 5.52
CA GLY A 60 -23.87 4.33 5.43
C GLY A 60 -24.25 3.53 6.67
N LEU A 61 -23.35 2.64 7.12
CA LEU A 61 -23.53 1.88 8.36
C LEU A 61 -23.66 2.76 9.60
N MET A 62 -22.85 3.82 9.72
CA MET A 62 -22.90 4.76 10.85
C MET A 62 -24.23 5.54 10.93
N ILE A 63 -24.82 5.85 9.78
CA ILE A 63 -26.12 6.55 9.68
C ILE A 63 -27.30 5.57 9.81
N GLY A 64 -27.05 4.26 9.73
CA GLY A 64 -28.09 3.23 9.71
C GLY A 64 -28.85 3.15 8.38
N ARG A 65 -28.21 3.58 7.28
CA ARG A 65 -28.77 3.57 5.92
C ARG A 65 -28.02 2.57 5.05
N THR A 66 -28.68 2.09 4.00
CA THR A 66 -28.00 1.25 3.02
C THR A 66 -26.93 2.08 2.29
N PRO A 67 -25.68 1.59 2.21
CA PRO A 67 -24.60 2.33 1.59
C PRO A 67 -24.84 2.51 0.09
N GLU A 68 -24.68 3.74 -0.39
CA GLU A 68 -25.02 4.14 -1.75
C GLU A 68 -23.95 5.10 -2.30
N TYR A 69 -23.37 4.75 -3.44
CA TYR A 69 -22.37 5.57 -4.14
C TYR A 69 -22.91 5.96 -5.51
N LEU A 70 -22.96 7.27 -5.80
CA LEU A 70 -23.47 7.83 -7.08
C LEU A 70 -24.87 7.33 -7.49
N GLY A 71 -25.78 7.10 -6.53
CA GLY A 71 -27.12 6.59 -6.83
C GLY A 71 -27.21 5.06 -6.92
N LYS A 72 -26.09 4.34 -6.79
CA LYS A 72 -26.02 2.87 -6.82
C LYS A 72 -25.83 2.30 -5.43
N LYS A 73 -26.69 1.37 -5.06
CA LYS A 73 -26.58 0.63 -3.80
C LYS A 73 -25.39 -0.32 -3.86
N ILE A 74 -24.57 -0.29 -2.82
CA ILE A 74 -23.44 -1.21 -2.66
C ILE A 74 -23.94 -2.49 -2.02
N ASP A 75 -23.89 -3.59 -2.76
CA ASP A 75 -24.30 -4.91 -2.25
C ASP A 75 -23.14 -5.65 -1.57
N VAL A 76 -23.45 -6.67 -0.77
CA VAL A 76 -22.49 -7.49 -0.02
C VAL A 76 -21.45 -8.11 -0.95
N ARG A 77 -21.84 -8.47 -2.18
CA ARG A 77 -20.92 -9.04 -3.18
C ARG A 77 -19.85 -8.02 -3.60
N GLU A 78 -20.23 -6.77 -3.82
CA GLU A 78 -19.31 -5.69 -4.21
C GLU A 78 -18.37 -5.33 -3.06
N MET A 79 -18.88 -5.33 -1.82
CA MET A 79 -18.07 -5.10 -0.63
C MET A 79 -17.07 -6.23 -0.40
N LYS A 80 -17.44 -7.50 -0.62
CA LYS A 80 -16.50 -8.63 -0.55
C LYS A 80 -15.35 -8.49 -1.54
N LEU A 81 -15.63 -8.11 -2.78
CA LEU A 81 -14.60 -7.89 -3.80
C LEU A 81 -13.70 -6.70 -3.45
N THR A 82 -14.29 -5.61 -2.96
CA THR A 82 -13.55 -4.41 -2.54
C THR A 82 -12.62 -4.71 -1.37
N ALA A 83 -13.13 -5.41 -0.35
CA ALA A 83 -12.33 -5.82 0.81
C ALA A 83 -11.17 -6.74 0.41
N LEU A 84 -11.43 -7.71 -0.48
CA LEU A 84 -10.38 -8.61 -0.96
C LEU A 84 -9.31 -7.84 -1.76
N ALA A 85 -9.71 -6.93 -2.63
CA ALA A 85 -8.78 -6.12 -3.41
C ALA A 85 -7.87 -5.24 -2.52
N ILE A 86 -8.42 -4.61 -1.47
CA ILE A 86 -7.62 -3.80 -0.52
C ILE A 86 -6.69 -4.69 0.32
N LEU A 87 -7.08 -5.94 0.61
CA LEU A 87 -6.26 -6.85 1.43
C LEU A 87 -5.09 -7.49 0.66
N VAL A 88 -5.19 -7.63 -0.66
CA VAL A 88 -4.17 -8.32 -1.46
C VAL A 88 -2.79 -7.67 -1.31
N THR A 89 -2.71 -6.35 -1.47
CA THR A 89 -1.45 -5.59 -1.40
C THR A 89 -0.73 -5.74 -0.06
N PRO A 90 -1.35 -5.44 1.11
CA PRO A 90 -0.67 -5.61 2.40
C PRO A 90 -0.36 -7.07 2.71
N THR A 91 -1.18 -8.03 2.27
CA THR A 91 -0.92 -9.45 2.52
C THR A 91 0.32 -9.94 1.76
N LEU A 92 0.48 -9.53 0.49
CA LEU A 92 1.66 -9.87 -0.31
C LEU A 92 2.94 -9.27 0.27
N VAL A 93 2.90 -8.00 0.67
CA VAL A 93 4.05 -7.32 1.27
C VAL A 93 4.47 -8.01 2.58
N LEU A 94 3.52 -8.32 3.46
CA LEU A 94 3.82 -8.96 4.74
C LEU A 94 4.34 -10.39 4.57
N LEU A 95 3.73 -11.18 3.68
CA LEU A 95 4.18 -12.55 3.41
C LEU A 95 5.54 -12.57 2.71
N GLY A 96 5.77 -11.68 1.74
CA GLY A 96 7.05 -11.55 1.05
C GLY A 96 8.17 -11.16 2.02
N THR A 97 7.91 -10.14 2.86
CA THR A 97 8.85 -9.71 3.91
C THR A 97 9.13 -10.85 4.90
N ALA A 98 8.09 -11.60 5.33
CA ALA A 98 8.27 -12.73 6.24
C ALA A 98 9.12 -13.85 5.62
N LEU A 99 8.89 -14.20 4.35
CA LEU A 99 9.67 -15.22 3.64
C LEU A 99 11.14 -14.78 3.44
N ALA A 100 11.36 -13.51 3.09
CA ALA A 100 12.71 -12.96 2.95
C ALA A 100 13.50 -12.97 4.27
N LEU A 101 12.81 -12.78 5.41
CA LEU A 101 13.44 -12.81 6.74
C LEU A 101 13.65 -14.23 7.29
N VAL A 102 12.94 -15.24 6.78
CA VAL A 102 13.09 -16.64 7.23
C VAL A 102 14.11 -17.40 6.38
N THR A 103 14.34 -16.99 5.13
CA THR A 103 15.28 -17.65 4.22
C THR A 103 16.70 -17.07 4.31
N ASP A 104 17.71 -17.95 4.27
CA ASP A 104 19.12 -17.52 4.32
C ASP A 104 19.51 -16.70 3.07
N ALA A 105 18.91 -17.00 1.92
CA ALA A 105 19.09 -16.22 0.69
C ALA A 105 18.56 -14.77 0.84
N GLY A 106 17.42 -14.58 1.51
CA GLY A 106 16.85 -13.26 1.76
C GLY A 106 17.65 -12.46 2.79
N ARG A 107 18.17 -13.11 3.84
CA ARG A 107 19.06 -12.48 4.82
C ARG A 107 20.40 -12.06 4.22
N ASN A 108 20.96 -12.82 3.28
CA ASN A 108 22.22 -12.49 2.62
C ASN A 108 22.13 -11.26 1.71
N GLY A 109 20.93 -10.85 1.30
CA GLY A 109 20.71 -9.62 0.52
C GLY A 109 20.63 -8.34 1.37
N ILE A 110 20.64 -8.44 2.71
CA ILE A 110 20.50 -7.30 3.60
C ILE A 110 21.86 -6.61 3.77
N PHE A 111 22.02 -5.43 3.17
CA PHE A 111 23.25 -4.64 3.24
C PHE A 111 23.44 -3.88 4.57
N TYR A 112 22.37 -3.68 5.36
CA TYR A 112 22.38 -2.87 6.57
C TYR A 112 21.92 -3.66 7.81
N THR A 113 22.63 -3.53 8.92
CA THR A 113 22.27 -4.21 10.18
C THR A 113 21.26 -3.40 11.00
N GLY A 114 20.42 -4.07 11.79
CA GLY A 114 19.46 -3.43 12.70
C GLY A 114 18.11 -3.08 12.04
N SER A 115 17.39 -2.11 12.60
CA SER A 115 16.04 -1.74 12.13
C SER A 115 16.00 -1.24 10.68
N HIS A 116 17.11 -0.67 10.18
CA HIS A 116 17.25 -0.23 8.79
C HIS A 116 17.28 -1.40 7.79
N GLY A 117 17.89 -2.53 8.17
CA GLY A 117 17.87 -3.73 7.34
C GLY A 117 16.47 -4.31 7.19
N PHE A 118 15.68 -4.29 8.26
CA PHE A 118 14.28 -4.72 8.23
C PHE A 118 13.42 -3.80 7.34
N SER A 119 13.58 -2.47 7.45
CA SER A 119 12.86 -1.53 6.59
C SER A 119 13.24 -1.65 5.12
N ALA A 120 14.50 -1.95 4.80
CA ALA A 120 14.94 -2.17 3.42
C ALA A 120 14.29 -3.41 2.79
N VAL A 121 14.13 -4.49 3.54
CA VAL A 121 13.42 -5.70 3.07
C VAL A 121 11.94 -5.39 2.83
N ALA A 122 11.31 -4.62 3.73
CA ALA A 122 9.92 -4.22 3.57
C ALA A 122 9.71 -3.29 2.36
N ASP A 123 10.57 -2.28 2.17
CA ASP A 123 10.55 -1.37 1.02
C ASP A 123 10.77 -2.11 -0.30
N ALA A 124 11.67 -3.11 -0.32
CA ALA A 124 11.93 -3.93 -1.51
C ALA A 124 10.74 -4.80 -1.96
N HIS A 125 9.84 -5.18 -1.05
CA HIS A 125 8.62 -5.94 -1.39
C HIS A 125 7.41 -5.02 -1.64
N LEU A 126 7.57 -3.71 -1.41
CA LEU A 126 6.58 -2.69 -1.73
C LEU A 126 6.75 -2.09 -3.13
N ALA A 127 7.96 -2.14 -3.68
CA ALA A 127 8.32 -1.68 -5.03
C ALA A 127 8.13 -2.77 -6.10
#